data_AF-A0A8H7PMF7-F1
#
_entry.id   AF-A0A8H7PMF7-F1
#
_cell.length_a   1.000
_cell.length_b   1.000
_cell.length_c   1.000
_cell.angle_alpha   90.00
_cell.angle_beta   90.00
_cell.angle_gamma   90.00
#
_symmetry.space_group_name_H-M   'P 1'
#
loop_
_entity.id
_entity.type
_entity.pdbx_description
1 polymer ?
#
loop_
_entity_poly.entity_id
_entity_poly.type
_entity_poly.pdbx_seq_one_letter_code
_entity_poly.pdbx_strand_id
1 'polypeptide(L)'
;MTDARGQLLGVLDNAASQQPEKLKVAQQQLKQWETSPDFYATLQDIFYDKSLPINLRFVAGLYLKNGIDAYWRKTAKNAIRPEERAQIRSRLLTSLNEENKQVCSNTMMAIVIDKSY
;
A
#
# COMPACT_ATOMS: atom_id res chain seq x y z
N MET A 1 15.15 18.45 -2.89
CA MET A 1 14.06 18.13 -1.96
C MET A 1 13.67 16.71 -2.26
N THR A 2 14.03 15.75 -1.42
CA THR A 2 13.90 14.32 -1.75
C THR A 2 12.43 13.93 -1.71
N ASP A 3 11.82 13.68 -2.86
CA ASP A 3 10.43 13.27 -3.01
C ASP A 3 10.11 12.08 -2.11
N ALA A 4 9.03 12.18 -1.32
CA ALA A 4 8.55 11.10 -0.44
C ALA A 4 8.39 9.77 -1.21
N ARG A 5 7.99 9.87 -2.47
CA ARG A 5 7.91 8.76 -3.43
C ARG A 5 9.26 8.08 -3.67
N GLY A 6 10.34 8.84 -3.86
CA GLY A 6 11.69 8.30 -4.08
C GLY A 6 12.20 7.54 -2.86
N GLN A 7 11.92 8.06 -1.66
CA GLN A 7 12.24 7.34 -0.41
C GLN A 7 11.43 6.05 -0.29
N LEU A 8 10.14 6.09 -0.63
CA LEU A 8 9.27 4.91 -0.60
C LEU A 8 9.75 3.80 -1.54
N LEU A 9 10.18 4.17 -2.75
CA LEU A 9 10.72 3.21 -3.71
C LEU A 9 11.99 2.54 -3.19
N GLY A 10 12.91 3.30 -2.60
CA GLY A 10 14.12 2.72 -1.99
C GLY A 10 13.79 1.78 -0.83
N VAL A 11 12.79 2.12 -0.01
CA VAL A 11 12.32 1.26 1.10
C VAL A 11 11.63 0.00 0.58
N LEU A 12 10.80 0.09 -0.46
CA LEU A 12 10.17 -1.05 -1.09
C LEU A 12 11.19 -1.98 -1.75
N ASP A 13 12.24 -1.43 -2.36
CA ASP A 13 13.33 -2.21 -2.95
C ASP A 13 14.10 -2.98 -1.86
N ASN A 14 14.40 -2.32 -0.75
CA ASN A 14 14.98 -2.97 0.43
C ASN A 14 14.06 -4.05 1.03
N ALA A 15 12.74 -3.84 1.03
CA ALA A 15 11.76 -4.82 1.48
C ALA A 15 11.57 -5.99 0.50
N ALA A 16 11.79 -5.76 -0.80
CA ALA A 16 11.81 -6.79 -1.83
C ALA A 16 13.13 -7.60 -1.84
N SER A 17 14.19 -7.04 -1.23
CA SER A 17 15.49 -7.70 -1.10
C SER A 17 15.42 -8.89 -0.14
N GLN A 18 16.14 -9.98 -0.45
CA GLN A 18 16.24 -11.16 0.43
C GLN A 18 17.07 -10.93 1.72
N GLN A 19 17.55 -9.71 1.95
CA GLN A 19 18.37 -9.38 3.13
C GLN A 19 17.48 -9.08 4.35
N PRO A 20 17.52 -9.92 5.41
CA PRO A 20 16.62 -9.77 6.56
C PRO A 20 16.86 -8.48 7.35
N GLU A 21 18.09 -7.97 7.39
CA GLU A 21 18.42 -6.69 8.03
C GLU A 21 17.75 -5.51 7.31
N LYS A 22 17.82 -5.49 5.98
CA LYS A 22 17.16 -4.45 5.15
C LYS A 22 15.65 -4.54 5.24
N LEU A 23 15.10 -5.76 5.26
CA LEU A 23 13.67 -5.98 5.42
C LEU A 23 13.17 -5.43 6.77
N LYS A 24 13.89 -5.68 7.87
CA LYS A 24 13.55 -5.12 9.19
C LYS A 24 13.55 -3.60 9.18
N VAL A 25 14.60 -2.98 8.63
CA VAL A 25 14.70 -1.52 8.54
C VAL A 25 13.55 -0.95 7.69
N ALA A 26 13.29 -1.56 6.53
CA ALA A 26 12.23 -1.14 5.63
C ALA A 26 10.84 -1.24 6.30
N GLN A 27 10.56 -2.33 7.02
CA GLN A 27 9.32 -2.48 7.79
C GLN A 27 9.18 -1.41 8.86
N GLN A 28 10.26 -1.08 9.57
CA GLN A 28 10.24 -0.06 10.61
C GLN A 28 9.94 1.33 10.03
N GLN A 29 10.52 1.62 8.86
CA GLN A 29 10.30 2.87 8.14
C GLN A 29 8.88 2.99 7.61
N LEU A 30 8.36 1.92 6.99
CA LEU A 30 6.97 1.85 6.53
C LEU A 30 6.00 2.05 7.69
N LYS A 31 6.26 1.44 8.85
CA LYS A 31 5.44 1.60 10.05
C LYS A 31 5.43 3.02 10.60
N GLN A 32 6.51 3.77 10.45
CA GLN A 32 6.52 5.20 10.79
C GLN A 32 5.72 6.04 9.79
N TRP A 33 5.71 5.66 8.51
CA TRP A 33 4.96 6.39 7.49
C TRP A 33 3.47 6.03 7.46
N GLU A 34 3.05 4.87 7.99
CA GLU A 34 1.64 4.50 8.16
C GLU A 34 0.83 5.55 8.96
N THR A 35 1.48 6.35 9.80
CA THR A 35 0.83 7.42 10.57
C THR A 35 0.81 8.76 9.85
N SER A 36 1.51 8.86 8.71
CA SER A 36 1.57 10.09 7.92
C SER A 36 0.38 10.18 6.96
N PRO A 37 -0.28 11.35 6.87
CA PRO A 37 -1.25 11.61 5.81
C PRO A 37 -0.55 11.48 4.44
N ASP A 38 -1.28 11.04 3.42
CA ASP A 38 -0.79 10.79 2.04
C ASP A 38 0.14 9.58 1.83
N PHE A 39 0.52 8.84 2.87
CA PHE A 39 1.33 7.62 2.73
C PHE A 39 0.62 6.55 1.88
N TYR A 40 -0.64 6.26 2.20
CA TYR A 40 -1.43 5.26 1.48
C TYR A 40 -1.72 5.70 0.04
N ALA A 41 -1.90 7.00 -0.20
CA ALA A 41 -2.07 7.55 -1.54
C ALA A 41 -0.79 7.38 -2.39
N THR A 42 0.38 7.59 -1.78
CA THR A 42 1.68 7.40 -2.43
C THR A 42 1.96 5.91 -2.71
N LEU A 43 1.60 5.01 -1.79
CA LEU A 43 1.66 3.55 -1.99
C LEU A 43 0.79 3.12 -3.17
N GLN A 44 -0.42 3.66 -3.28
CA GLN A 44 -1.30 3.42 -4.41
C GLN A 44 -0.70 3.92 -5.73
N ASP A 45 -0.16 5.14 -5.75
CA ASP A 45 0.47 5.69 -6.96
C ASP A 45 1.60 4.78 -7.47
N ILE A 46 2.47 4.32 -6.57
CA ILE A 46 3.54 3.36 -6.87
C ILE A 46 2.99 2.01 -7.35
N PHE A 47 1.88 1.54 -6.77
CA PHE A 47 1.23 0.30 -7.19
C PHE A 47 0.67 0.39 -8.62
N TYR A 48 0.12 1.55 -8.98
CA TYR A 48 -0.44 1.83 -10.30
C TYR A 48 0.61 2.15 -11.36
N ASP A 49 1.78 2.62 -10.95
CA ASP A 49 2.83 2.95 -11.87
C ASP A 49 3.38 1.70 -12.59
N LYS A 50 3.03 1.57 -13.87
CA LYS A 50 3.44 0.47 -14.74
C LYS A 50 4.90 0.58 -15.19
N SER A 51 5.54 1.74 -15.01
CA SER A 51 6.97 1.90 -15.29
C SER A 51 7.86 1.19 -14.26
N LEU A 52 7.28 0.82 -13.11
CA LEU A 52 8.00 0.16 -12.04
C LEU A 52 7.98 -1.37 -12.19
N PRO A 53 9.05 -2.05 -11.73
CA PRO A 53 9.13 -3.51 -11.76
C PRO A 53 8.02 -4.15 -10.94
N ILE A 54 7.54 -5.29 -11.43
CA ILE A 54 6.43 -6.06 -10.83
C ILE A 54 6.66 -6.38 -9.34
N ASN A 55 7.91 -6.61 -8.94
CA ASN A 55 8.28 -6.91 -7.55
C ASN A 55 7.97 -5.74 -6.62
N LEU A 56 8.33 -4.51 -7.01
CA LEU A 56 8.02 -3.31 -6.20
C LEU A 56 6.53 -3.08 -6.10
N ARG A 57 5.80 -3.27 -7.21
CA ARG A 57 4.34 -3.15 -7.24
C ARG A 57 3.69 -4.20 -6.34
N PHE A 58 4.16 -5.44 -6.38
CA PHE A 58 3.64 -6.51 -5.54
C PHE A 58 3.86 -6.23 -4.05
N VAL A 59 5.07 -5.81 -3.67
CA VAL A 59 5.40 -5.44 -2.29
C VAL A 59 4.57 -4.22 -1.84
N ALA A 60 4.42 -3.21 -2.69
CA ALA A 60 3.55 -2.05 -2.40
C ALA A 60 2.10 -2.47 -2.16
N GLY A 61 1.54 -3.34 -3.01
CA GLY A 61 0.19 -3.88 -2.85
C GLY A 61 0.02 -4.71 -1.58
N LEU A 62 1.04 -5.48 -1.19
CA LEU A 62 1.05 -6.26 0.05
C LEU A 62 1.03 -5.35 1.29
N TYR A 63 1.87 -4.32 1.33
CA TYR A 63 1.87 -3.34 2.42
C TYR A 63 0.58 -2.51 2.45
N LEU A 64 0.06 -2.12 1.30
CA LEU A 64 -1.24 -1.45 1.21
C LEU A 64 -2.34 -2.32 1.82
N LYS A 65 -2.38 -3.61 1.49
CA LYS A 65 -3.33 -4.56 2.09
C LYS A 65 -3.16 -4.67 3.60
N ASN A 66 -1.93 -4.87 4.08
CA ASN A 66 -1.67 -5.04 5.51
C ASN A 66 -1.99 -3.78 6.32
N GLY A 67 -1.64 -2.61 5.79
CA GLY A 67 -1.94 -1.32 6.41
C GLY A 67 -3.43 -1.02 6.39
N ILE A 68 -4.12 -1.26 5.27
CA ILE A 68 -5.58 -1.18 5.24
C ILE A 68 -6.17 -2.14 6.29
N ASP A 69 -5.73 -3.40 6.36
CA ASP A 69 -6.29 -4.33 7.33
C ASP A 69 -6.12 -3.88 8.79
N ALA A 70 -4.92 -3.39 9.13
CA ALA A 70 -4.58 -2.94 10.47
C ALA A 70 -5.26 -1.63 10.89
N TYR A 71 -5.38 -0.66 9.98
CA TYR A 71 -5.82 0.72 10.31
C TYR A 71 -7.21 1.09 9.78
N TRP A 72 -7.94 0.16 9.17
CA TRP A 72 -9.30 0.38 8.67
C TRP A 72 -10.37 0.38 9.76
N ARG A 73 -10.12 -0.31 10.89
CA ARG A 73 -11.02 -0.30 12.04
C ARG A 73 -10.93 1.04 12.75
N LYS A 74 -12.09 1.66 13.04
CA LYS A 74 -12.18 2.94 13.77
C LYS A 74 -11.53 2.91 15.16
N THR A 75 -11.33 1.71 15.72
CA THR A 75 -10.70 1.47 17.02
C THR A 75 -9.17 1.39 16.94
N ALA A 76 -8.56 1.42 15.75
CA ALA A 76 -7.12 1.43 15.60
C ALA A 76 -6.55 2.78 16.08
N LYS A 77 -5.45 2.73 16.85
CA LYS A 77 -4.80 3.93 17.41
C LYS A 77 -4.43 4.98 16.36
N ASN A 78 -4.14 4.55 15.13
CA ASN A 78 -3.84 5.41 13.98
C ASN A 78 -4.82 5.13 12.84
N ALA A 79 -6.11 5.05 13.13
CA ALA A 79 -7.12 4.74 12.12
C ALA A 79 -7.03 5.71 10.93
N ILE A 80 -7.07 5.16 9.72
CA ILE A 80 -7.10 5.95 8.47
C ILE A 80 -8.35 6.83 8.51
N ARG A 81 -8.21 8.10 8.15
CA ARG A 81 -9.34 9.03 8.12
C ARG A 81 -10.43 8.48 7.19
N PRO A 82 -11.71 8.63 7.55
CA PRO A 82 -12.80 8.11 6.71
C PRO A 82 -12.81 8.69 5.29
N GLU A 83 -12.32 9.91 5.11
CA GLU A 83 -12.16 10.56 3.80
C GLU A 83 -11.06 9.90 2.95
N GLU A 84 -9.86 9.72 3.51
CA GLU A 84 -8.77 8.98 2.86
C GLU A 84 -9.20 7.54 2.54
N ARG A 85 -9.93 6.91 3.46
CA ARG A 85 -10.49 5.57 3.28
C ARG A 85 -11.42 5.49 2.07
N ALA A 86 -12.30 6.47 1.89
CA ALA A 86 -13.20 6.54 0.75
C ALA A 86 -12.42 6.75 -0.57
N GLN A 87 -11.41 7.62 -0.56
CA GLN A 87 -10.54 7.85 -1.72
C GLN A 87 -9.75 6.59 -2.10
N ILE A 88 -9.11 5.95 -1.13
CA ILE A 88 -8.38 4.68 -1.29
C ILE A 88 -9.29 3.64 -1.93
N ARG A 89 -10.51 3.47 -1.39
CA ARG A 89 -11.50 2.51 -1.91
C ARG A 89 -11.95 2.85 -3.33
N SER A 90 -12.24 4.12 -3.61
CA SER A 90 -12.64 4.57 -4.95
C SER A 90 -11.54 4.31 -5.96
N ARG A 91 -10.29 4.69 -5.67
CA ARG A 91 -9.14 4.47 -6.56
C ARG A 91 -8.91 2.99 -6.83
N LEU A 92 -9.00 2.14 -5.80
CA LEU A 92 -8.87 0.70 -5.98
C LEU A 92 -9.99 0.10 -6.83
N LEU A 93 -11.23 0.57 -6.67
CA LEU A 93 -12.36 0.14 -7.49
C LEU A 93 -12.21 0.58 -8.95
N THR A 94 -11.76 1.81 -9.20
CA THR A 94 -11.50 2.31 -10.55
C THR A 94 -10.43 1.48 -11.25
N SER A 95 -9.35 1.13 -10.55
CA SER A 95 -8.25 0.39 -11.17
C SER A 95 -8.48 -1.11 -11.33
N LEU A 96 -9.49 -1.69 -10.67
CA LEU A 96 -9.97 -3.04 -10.99
C LEU A 96 -10.55 -3.11 -12.42
N ASN A 97 -11.00 -1.98 -12.95
CA ASN A 97 -11.57 -1.90 -14.28
C ASN A 97 -10.50 -1.88 -15.39
N GLU A 98 -9.26 -1.49 -15.08
CA GLU A 98 -8.15 -1.42 -16.04
C GLU A 98 -7.23 -2.64 -15.96
N GLU A 99 -7.53 -3.64 -16.79
CA GLU A 99 -6.63 -4.60 -17.48
C GLU A 99 -5.45 -5.30 -16.74
N ASN A 100 -5.33 -5.22 -15.41
CA ASN A 100 -4.39 -6.07 -14.63
C ASN A 100 -5.16 -6.93 -13.63
N LYS A 101 -6.10 -7.72 -14.16
CA LYS A 101 -7.07 -8.52 -13.39
C LYS A 101 -6.43 -9.56 -12.46
N GLN A 102 -5.16 -9.96 -12.61
CA GLN A 102 -4.66 -11.10 -11.84
C GLN A 102 -4.05 -10.72 -10.48
N VAL A 103 -3.23 -9.68 -10.43
CA VAL A 103 -2.59 -9.24 -9.18
C VAL A 103 -3.47 -8.24 -8.41
N CYS A 104 -4.14 -7.32 -9.14
CA CYS A 104 -5.04 -6.36 -8.52
C CYS A 104 -6.32 -7.04 -7.99
N SER A 105 -6.93 -7.96 -8.75
CA SER A 105 -8.21 -8.56 -8.34
C SER A 105 -8.10 -9.40 -7.08
N ASN A 106 -7.06 -10.22 -6.93
CA ASN A 106 -6.96 -11.13 -5.79
C ASN A 106 -6.72 -10.38 -4.47
N THR A 107 -5.78 -9.44 -4.47
CA THR A 107 -5.48 -8.62 -3.29
C THR A 107 -6.66 -7.71 -2.95
N MET A 108 -7.33 -7.15 -3.97
CA MET A 108 -8.42 -6.20 -3.78
C MET A 108 -9.74 -6.89 -3.39
N MET A 109 -10.08 -8.04 -3.97
CA MET A 109 -11.27 -8.81 -3.55
C MET A 109 -11.16 -9.22 -2.09
N ALA A 110 -9.98 -9.65 -1.62
CA ALA A 110 -9.78 -9.99 -0.21
C ALA A 110 -10.06 -8.79 0.71
N ILE A 111 -9.62 -7.58 0.33
CA ILE A 111 -9.89 -6.35 1.09
C ILE A 111 -11.38 -5.98 1.07
N VAL A 112 -12.06 -6.14 -0.07
CA VAL A 112 -13.49 -5.81 -0.19
C VAL A 112 -14.34 -6.81 0.60
N ILE A 113 -14.04 -8.10 0.53
CA ILE A 113 -14.80 -9.17 1.19
C ILE A 113 -14.62 -9.10 2.71
N ASP A 114 -13.40 -8.90 3.22
CA ASP A 114 -13.13 -8.80 4.68
C ASP A 114 -13.85 -7.61 5.34
N LYS A 115 -14.15 -6.55 4.57
CA LYS A 115 -14.76 -5.32 5.09
C LYS A 115 -16.25 -5.17 4.74
N SER A 116 -16.87 -6.21 4.20
CA SER A 116 -18.31 -6.26 3.87
C SER A 116 -19.13 -7.09 4.87
N TYR A 117 -18.49 -7.67 5.90
CA TYR A 117 -19.12 -8.37 7.02
C TYR A 117 -18.91 -7.63 8.35
#